data_AF-A0A9X2MG64-F1
#
_entry.id   AF-A0A9X2MG64-F1
#
_cell.length_a   1.000
_cell.length_b   1.000
_cell.length_c   1.000
_cell.angle_alpha   90.00
_cell.angle_beta   90.00
_cell.angle_gamma   90.00
#
_symmetry.space_group_name_H-M   'P 1'
#
loop_
_entity.id
_entity.type
_entity.pdbx_description
1 polymer ?
#
loop_
_entity_poly.entity_id
_entity_poly.type
_entity_poly.pdbx_seq_one_letter_code
_entity_poly.pdbx_strand_id
1 'polypeptide(L)'
;MFFATDSYKFDKVEVPKVGVVVIMHGRTTASSMVEVANSLIGTDHAIALDMPLNMKPETMYVIAKRKVEEINKGEGVIILVDMGSLTTFGDMIWEETGIEVRTIEMVSTPMVLEVLRKSIVGYSIDEIMEAFKNKHVYKYRGNILEEDNNINDIIVTACFTGDGASKKIANIIGKEISNKNIDIFTINIIDENNLENRLHKLKDKYNILAIISTISLDISWTPVFLAVDIFTNEGIDKLNNIFEENDMCLKISQSLTEHLSNVKGEKIVKEIRYILYEIEYKLGLKVSIDVRMGIVLHICFLIDNLIKGVIPRKFDDLEEYKKIYKKDMKILKEIFSPIENKYEIVIGEDEIGYILKSFLSNQISVH
;
A
#
# COMPACT_ATOMS: atom_id res chain seq x y z
N MET A 1 -28.84 -58.20 -3.73
CA MET A 1 -29.28 -57.93 -5.11
C MET A 1 -29.40 -56.42 -5.20
N PHE A 2 -28.51 -55.65 -5.80
CA PHE A 2 -27.71 -55.83 -7.02
C PHE A 2 -26.21 -55.56 -6.77
N PHE A 3 -25.38 -56.35 -7.45
CA PHE A 3 -23.97 -56.05 -7.70
C PHE A 3 -23.88 -55.12 -8.93
N ALA A 4 -22.94 -54.18 -8.90
CA ALA A 4 -22.29 -53.68 -10.11
C ALA A 4 -20.80 -53.50 -9.81
N THR A 5 -20.02 -54.52 -10.16
CA THR A 5 -18.59 -54.42 -10.40
C THR A 5 -18.38 -53.59 -11.66
N ASP A 6 -17.92 -52.35 -11.53
CA ASP A 6 -17.36 -51.60 -12.65
C ASP A 6 -15.84 -51.63 -12.59
N SER A 7 -15.32 -52.56 -13.38
CA SER A 7 -13.96 -52.62 -13.88
C SER A 7 -13.70 -51.44 -14.82
N TYR A 8 -13.22 -50.33 -14.29
CA TYR A 8 -12.45 -49.34 -15.05
C TYR A 8 -11.33 -48.81 -14.17
N LYS A 9 -10.15 -49.46 -14.25
CA LYS A 9 -8.88 -48.80 -13.96
C LYS A 9 -8.65 -47.77 -15.08
N PHE A 10 -9.32 -46.63 -14.99
CA PHE A 10 -8.71 -45.42 -15.51
C PHE A 10 -7.56 -45.12 -14.56
N ASP A 11 -6.34 -45.02 -15.08
CA ASP A 11 -5.31 -44.24 -14.41
C ASP A 11 -5.93 -42.86 -14.18
N LYS A 12 -6.43 -42.62 -12.96
CA LYS A 12 -6.94 -41.32 -12.57
C LYS A 12 -5.74 -40.40 -12.70
N VAL A 13 -5.71 -39.61 -13.76
CA VAL A 13 -4.88 -38.42 -13.83
C VAL A 13 -5.26 -37.63 -12.59
N GLU A 14 -4.38 -37.66 -11.58
CA GLU A 14 -4.63 -37.00 -10.32
C GLU A 14 -4.62 -35.51 -10.64
N VAL A 15 -5.82 -34.91 -10.74
CA VAL A 15 -5.93 -33.48 -10.99
C VAL A 15 -5.13 -32.79 -9.89
N PRO A 16 -4.16 -31.93 -10.25
CA PRO A 16 -3.36 -31.23 -9.24
C PRO A 16 -4.32 -30.40 -8.37
N LYS A 17 -4.02 -30.36 -7.07
CA LYS A 17 -4.86 -29.72 -6.06
C LYS A 17 -4.01 -28.71 -5.31
N VAL A 18 -4.65 -27.63 -4.86
CA VAL A 18 -4.05 -26.64 -3.97
C VAL A 18 -3.49 -27.35 -2.73
N GLY A 19 -2.20 -27.19 -2.46
CA GLY A 19 -1.57 -27.74 -1.24
C GLY A 19 -2.06 -27.02 0.01
N VAL A 20 -2.14 -27.72 1.14
CA VAL A 20 -2.62 -27.13 2.41
C VAL A 20 -1.58 -27.38 3.51
N VAL A 21 -1.02 -26.31 4.07
CA VAL A 21 -0.08 -26.38 5.21
C VAL A 21 -0.64 -25.58 6.37
N VAL A 22 -0.65 -26.17 7.57
CA VAL A 22 -0.98 -25.49 8.82
C VAL A 22 0.31 -25.30 9.62
N ILE A 23 0.64 -24.06 9.98
CA ILE A 23 1.84 -23.71 10.75
C ILE A 23 1.42 -22.95 12.00
N MET A 24 1.72 -23.48 13.18
CA MET A 24 1.25 -22.89 14.44
C MET A 24 2.36 -22.85 15.48
N HIS A 25 2.31 -21.85 16.35
CA HIS A 25 3.10 -21.87 17.58
C HIS A 25 2.61 -22.98 18.52
N GLY A 26 3.56 -23.53 19.27
CA GLY A 26 3.30 -24.60 20.22
C GLY A 26 3.85 -25.94 19.74
N ARG A 27 3.57 -27.00 20.51
CA ARG A 27 4.17 -28.32 20.26
C ARG A 27 3.31 -29.21 19.36
N THR A 28 2.00 -29.01 19.35
CA THR A 28 1.04 -29.92 18.70
C THR A 28 -0.19 -29.20 18.16
N THR A 29 -0.19 -27.86 18.12
CA THR A 29 -1.36 -27.06 17.75
C THR A 29 -1.73 -27.29 16.29
N ALA A 30 -0.75 -27.19 15.38
CA ALA A 30 -0.96 -27.44 13.95
C ALA A 30 -1.31 -28.91 13.72
N SER A 31 -0.53 -29.83 14.31
CA SER A 31 -0.75 -31.27 14.14
C SER A 31 -2.13 -31.70 14.60
N SER A 32 -2.62 -31.19 15.74
CA SER A 32 -3.95 -31.52 16.25
C SER A 32 -5.07 -31.00 15.35
N MET A 33 -4.95 -29.77 14.82
CA MET A 33 -5.94 -29.23 13.88
C MET A 33 -6.00 -30.02 12.57
N VAL A 34 -4.83 -30.37 12.03
CA VAL A 34 -4.71 -31.15 10.80
C VAL A 34 -5.23 -32.57 10.99
N GLU A 35 -4.91 -33.23 12.11
CA GLU A 35 -5.42 -34.57 12.44
C GLU A 35 -6.95 -34.59 12.41
N VAL A 36 -7.60 -33.61 13.05
CA VAL A 36 -9.07 -33.51 13.07
C VAL A 36 -9.62 -33.28 11.66
N ALA A 37 -9.06 -32.33 10.90
CA ALA A 37 -9.56 -31.98 9.57
C ALA A 37 -9.40 -33.13 8.56
N ASN A 38 -8.23 -33.76 8.54
CA ASN A 38 -7.93 -34.92 7.70
C ASN A 38 -8.82 -36.12 8.04
N SER A 39 -9.02 -36.40 9.34
CA SER A 39 -9.87 -37.51 9.79
C SER A 39 -11.34 -37.31 9.41
N LEU A 40 -11.88 -36.09 9.55
CA LEU A 40 -13.27 -35.81 9.21
C LEU A 40 -13.55 -35.87 7.70
N ILE A 41 -12.58 -35.51 6.86
CA ILE A 41 -12.73 -35.56 5.40
C ILE A 41 -12.34 -36.93 4.82
N GLY A 42 -11.51 -37.71 5.53
CA GLY A 42 -10.99 -39.00 5.07
C GLY A 42 -9.84 -38.85 4.09
N THR A 43 -8.89 -37.98 4.38
CA THR A 43 -7.72 -37.67 3.53
C THR A 43 -6.46 -37.45 4.38
N ASP A 44 -5.30 -37.32 3.74
CA ASP A 44 -4.01 -36.93 4.32
C ASP A 44 -3.43 -35.67 3.65
N HIS A 45 -4.27 -34.92 2.91
CA HIS A 45 -3.84 -33.83 2.04
C HIS A 45 -3.36 -32.57 2.79
N ALA A 46 -3.86 -32.29 4.00
CA ALA A 46 -3.32 -31.20 4.82
C ALA A 46 -2.09 -31.64 5.61
N ILE A 47 -1.06 -30.79 5.66
CA ILE A 47 0.20 -31.03 6.39
C ILE A 47 0.34 -30.05 7.56
N ALA A 48 0.83 -30.53 8.70
CA ALA A 48 1.11 -29.70 9.88
C ALA A 48 2.60 -29.43 10.08
N LEU A 49 2.91 -28.22 10.55
CA LEU A 49 4.22 -27.80 11.05
C LEU A 49 4.05 -27.09 12.41
N ASP A 50 4.48 -27.74 13.49
CA ASP A 50 4.47 -27.14 14.83
C ASP A 50 5.77 -26.38 15.11
N MET A 51 5.66 -25.13 15.55
CA MET A 51 6.79 -24.29 15.94
C MET A 51 6.85 -24.16 17.47
N PRO A 52 7.67 -24.99 18.15
CA PRO A 52 7.94 -24.82 19.58
C PRO A 52 8.43 -23.41 19.90
N LEU A 53 8.06 -22.86 21.06
CA LEU A 53 8.42 -21.49 21.44
C LEU A 53 9.93 -21.23 21.56
N ASN A 54 10.75 -22.27 21.65
CA ASN A 54 12.22 -22.18 21.65
C ASN A 54 12.84 -22.30 20.23
N MET A 55 12.02 -22.57 19.21
CA MET A 55 12.45 -22.53 17.81
C MET A 55 12.40 -21.10 17.30
N LYS A 56 13.44 -20.70 16.56
CA LYS A 56 13.45 -19.39 15.90
C LYS A 56 12.61 -19.42 14.62
N PRO A 57 11.89 -18.33 14.29
CA PRO A 57 11.09 -18.24 13.06
C PRO A 57 11.86 -18.59 11.78
N GLU A 58 13.13 -18.18 11.67
CA GLU A 58 13.95 -18.44 10.47
C GLU A 58 14.17 -19.94 10.26
N THR A 59 14.23 -20.72 11.34
CA THR A 59 14.32 -22.18 11.25
C THR A 59 13.01 -22.78 10.73
N MET A 60 11.87 -22.30 11.23
CA MET A 60 10.56 -22.75 10.76
C MET A 60 10.33 -22.33 9.30
N TYR A 61 10.81 -21.15 8.89
CA TYR A 61 10.71 -20.67 7.52
C TYR A 61 11.37 -21.63 6.53
N VAL A 62 12.60 -22.08 6.81
CA VAL A 62 13.30 -23.05 5.95
C VAL A 62 12.52 -24.37 5.83
N ILE A 63 11.92 -24.82 6.92
CA ILE A 63 11.08 -26.03 6.92
C ILE A 63 9.81 -25.82 6.10
N ALA A 64 9.15 -24.68 6.28
CA ALA A 64 7.93 -24.30 5.58
C ALA A 64 8.16 -24.18 4.07
N LYS A 65 9.21 -23.46 3.65
CA LYS A 65 9.60 -23.33 2.24
C LYS A 65 9.80 -24.68 1.58
N ARG A 66 10.62 -25.55 2.18
CA ARG A 66 10.87 -26.89 1.65
C ARG A 66 9.56 -27.67 1.55
N LYS A 67 8.67 -27.54 2.56
CA LYS A 67 7.39 -28.22 2.54
C LYS A 67 6.46 -27.71 1.43
N VAL A 68 6.43 -26.40 1.18
CA VAL A 68 5.67 -25.79 0.08
C VAL A 68 6.17 -26.31 -1.27
N GLU A 69 7.48 -26.34 -1.49
CA GLU A 69 8.09 -26.87 -2.71
C GLU A 69 7.75 -28.35 -2.92
N GLU A 70 7.75 -29.16 -1.85
CA GLU A 70 7.40 -30.59 -1.90
C GLU A 70 5.94 -30.86 -2.26
N ILE A 71 4.99 -30.03 -1.77
CA ILE A 71 3.56 -30.30 -1.94
C ILE A 71 2.92 -29.55 -3.10
N ASN A 72 3.61 -28.56 -3.67
CA ASN A 72 3.10 -27.84 -4.82
C ASN A 72 3.06 -28.76 -6.05
N LYS A 73 1.85 -29.10 -6.51
CA LYS A 73 1.62 -29.89 -7.73
C LYS A 73 1.21 -29.06 -8.96
N GLY A 74 1.38 -27.73 -8.90
CA GLY A 74 1.08 -26.80 -10.00
C GLY A 74 -0.06 -25.82 -9.72
N GLU A 75 -0.91 -26.10 -8.73
CA GLU A 75 -2.04 -25.24 -8.32
C GLU A 75 -1.72 -24.36 -7.10
N GLY A 76 -0.44 -24.28 -6.70
CA GLY A 76 0.00 -23.49 -5.55
C GLY A 76 -0.33 -24.09 -4.18
N VAL A 77 -0.15 -23.29 -3.13
CA VAL A 77 -0.29 -23.71 -1.72
C VAL A 77 -0.98 -22.64 -0.86
N ILE A 78 -1.86 -23.07 0.04
CA ILE A 78 -2.41 -22.23 1.11
C ILE A 78 -1.73 -22.57 2.43
N ILE A 79 -1.16 -21.55 3.08
CA ILE A 79 -0.60 -21.62 4.43
C ILE A 79 -1.63 -21.06 5.42
N LEU A 80 -1.95 -21.83 6.44
CA LEU A 80 -2.87 -21.50 7.52
C LEU A 80 -2.06 -21.28 8.81
N VAL A 81 -2.15 -20.10 9.41
CA VAL A 81 -1.31 -19.73 10.57
C VAL A 81 -2.13 -19.16 11.73
N ASP A 82 -1.53 -19.17 12.93
CA ASP A 82 -2.11 -18.49 14.10
C ASP A 82 -1.82 -16.99 14.05
N MET A 83 -0.54 -16.60 14.16
CA MET A 83 -0.10 -15.24 14.43
C MET A 83 1.41 -15.03 14.17
N GLY A 84 1.85 -13.77 14.32
CA GLY A 84 3.25 -13.38 14.36
C GLY A 84 3.97 -13.57 13.03
N SER A 85 5.28 -13.84 13.08
CA SER A 85 6.14 -13.90 11.89
C SER A 85 5.70 -14.92 10.83
N LEU A 86 4.91 -15.93 11.21
CA LEU A 86 4.43 -16.98 10.31
C LEU A 86 3.52 -16.43 9.19
N THR A 87 2.86 -15.29 9.41
CA THR A 87 1.95 -14.64 8.45
C THR A 87 2.65 -14.26 7.16
N THR A 88 3.93 -13.88 7.25
CA THR A 88 4.74 -13.41 6.11
C THR A 88 5.36 -14.53 5.28
N PHE A 89 5.29 -15.79 5.73
CA PHE A 89 5.98 -16.89 5.07
C PHE A 89 5.49 -17.11 3.64
N GLY A 90 4.18 -16.95 3.41
CA GLY A 90 3.61 -17.12 2.07
C GLY A 90 4.21 -16.16 1.04
N ASP A 91 4.28 -14.87 1.37
CA ASP A 91 4.82 -13.84 0.48
C ASP A 91 6.31 -14.08 0.19
N MET A 92 7.09 -14.39 1.24
CA MET A 92 8.52 -14.66 1.10
C MET A 92 8.80 -15.90 0.22
N ILE A 93 8.04 -16.98 0.42
CA ILE A 93 8.19 -18.21 -0.38
C ILE A 93 7.80 -17.93 -1.83
N TRP A 94 6.75 -17.16 -2.09
CA TRP A 94 6.36 -16.77 -3.44
C TRP A 94 7.45 -15.93 -4.12
N GLU A 95 8.00 -14.93 -3.43
CA GLU A 95 9.10 -14.09 -3.95
C GLU A 95 10.35 -14.91 -4.30
N GLU A 96 10.70 -15.91 -3.47
CA GLU A 96 11.89 -16.73 -3.68
C GLU A 96 11.72 -17.86 -4.71
N THR A 97 10.52 -18.42 -4.85
CA THR A 97 10.29 -19.66 -5.63
C THR A 97 9.40 -19.45 -6.86
N GLY A 98 8.63 -18.37 -6.90
CA GLY A 98 7.57 -18.15 -7.88
C GLY A 98 6.34 -19.06 -7.69
N ILE A 99 6.33 -19.95 -6.71
CA ILE A 99 5.18 -20.81 -6.39
C ILE A 99 4.09 -19.93 -5.81
N GLU A 100 2.88 -20.01 -6.35
CA GLU A 100 1.74 -19.28 -5.82
C GLU A 100 1.42 -19.75 -4.40
N VAL A 101 1.62 -18.86 -3.42
CA VAL A 101 1.29 -19.12 -2.02
C VAL A 101 0.32 -18.05 -1.52
N ARG A 102 -0.66 -18.46 -0.71
CA ARG A 102 -1.55 -17.54 0.03
C ARG A 102 -1.58 -17.90 1.50
N THR A 103 -1.64 -16.89 2.36
CA THR A 103 -1.70 -17.08 3.81
C THR A 103 -3.07 -16.73 4.36
N ILE A 104 -3.59 -17.54 5.29
CA ILE A 104 -4.78 -17.25 6.10
C ILE A 104 -4.35 -17.18 7.56
N GLU A 105 -4.65 -16.08 8.24
CA GLU A 105 -4.28 -15.83 9.63
C GLU A 105 -5.41 -16.17 10.61
N MET A 106 -5.09 -16.20 11.91
CA MET A 106 -6.05 -16.41 13.01
C MET A 106 -6.87 -17.70 12.82
N VAL A 107 -6.24 -18.73 12.28
CA VAL A 107 -6.92 -19.95 11.86
C VAL A 107 -7.43 -20.76 13.05
N SER A 108 -8.65 -21.26 12.90
CA SER A 108 -9.26 -22.25 13.79
C SER A 108 -9.51 -23.57 13.06
N THR A 109 -9.73 -24.66 13.79
CA THR A 109 -9.98 -25.99 13.21
C THR A 109 -11.08 -26.02 12.14
N PRO A 110 -12.24 -25.33 12.31
CA PRO A 110 -13.26 -25.25 11.25
C PRO A 110 -12.78 -24.59 9.95
N MET A 111 -11.85 -23.63 10.04
CA MET A 111 -11.28 -22.96 8.86
C MET A 111 -10.34 -23.91 8.11
N VAL A 112 -9.51 -24.67 8.82
CA VAL A 112 -8.66 -25.73 8.22
C VAL A 112 -9.52 -26.74 7.47
N LEU A 113 -10.62 -27.20 8.10
CA LEU A 113 -11.56 -28.14 7.49
C LEU A 113 -12.17 -27.58 6.20
N GLU A 114 -12.59 -26.32 6.18
CA GLU A 114 -13.21 -25.70 5.00
C GLU A 114 -12.21 -25.50 3.85
N VAL A 115 -10.98 -25.05 4.14
CA VAL A 115 -9.91 -24.94 3.13
C VAL A 115 -9.57 -26.30 2.56
N LEU A 116 -9.38 -27.31 3.41
CA LEU A 116 -9.06 -28.68 3.00
C LEU A 116 -10.16 -29.27 2.11
N ARG A 117 -11.43 -29.10 2.52
CA ARG A 117 -12.59 -29.57 1.75
C ARG A 117 -12.64 -28.97 0.35
N LYS A 118 -12.46 -27.66 0.23
CA LYS A 118 -12.45 -26.97 -1.08
C LYS A 118 -11.24 -27.36 -1.93
N SER A 119 -10.06 -27.50 -1.32
CA SER A 119 -8.84 -27.94 -2.01
C SER A 119 -9.02 -29.35 -2.62
N ILE A 120 -9.67 -30.27 -1.91
CA ILE A 120 -9.90 -31.64 -2.39
C ILE A 120 -10.93 -31.71 -3.53
N VAL A 121 -11.93 -30.83 -3.50
CA VAL A 121 -12.95 -30.71 -4.55
C VAL A 121 -12.38 -30.08 -5.83
N GLY A 122 -11.21 -29.43 -5.75
CA GLY A 122 -10.51 -28.85 -6.90
C GLY A 122 -10.85 -27.38 -7.16
N TYR A 123 -11.27 -26.64 -6.12
CA TYR A 123 -11.35 -25.19 -6.21
C TYR A 123 -9.95 -24.58 -6.37
N SER A 124 -9.86 -23.53 -7.19
CA SER A 124 -8.64 -22.73 -7.32
C SER A 124 -8.32 -21.99 -6.02
N ILE A 125 -7.06 -21.56 -5.86
CA ILE A 125 -6.64 -20.75 -4.71
C ILE A 125 -7.55 -19.53 -4.52
N ASP A 126 -7.88 -18.81 -5.59
CA ASP A 126 -8.68 -17.59 -5.50
C ASP A 126 -10.11 -17.85 -5.01
N GLU A 127 -10.77 -18.91 -5.48
CA GLU A 127 -12.11 -19.32 -5.03
C GLU A 127 -12.13 -19.82 -3.58
N ILE A 128 -11.03 -20.41 -3.12
CA ILE A 128 -10.87 -20.78 -1.71
C ILE A 128 -10.75 -19.52 -0.87
N MET A 129 -9.88 -18.58 -1.27
CA MET A 129 -9.63 -17.35 -0.54
C MET A 129 -10.87 -16.45 -0.46
N GLU A 130 -11.73 -16.44 -1.49
CA GLU A 130 -12.97 -15.66 -1.49
C GLU A 130 -13.91 -16.02 -0.33
N ALA A 131 -13.95 -17.29 0.10
CA ALA A 131 -14.77 -17.73 1.23
C ALA A 131 -14.35 -17.10 2.57
N PHE A 132 -13.10 -16.61 2.66
CA PHE A 132 -12.53 -16.00 3.86
C PHE A 132 -12.49 -14.47 3.79
N LYS A 133 -12.78 -13.85 2.63
CA LYS A 133 -12.83 -12.38 2.45
C LYS A 133 -13.93 -11.69 3.27
N ASN A 134 -14.97 -12.41 3.71
CA ASN A 134 -16.16 -11.83 4.35
C ASN A 134 -16.31 -12.06 5.86
N LYS A 135 -15.37 -12.76 6.53
CA LYS A 135 -15.51 -13.12 7.97
C LYS A 135 -14.39 -12.62 8.89
N HIS A 136 -13.31 -12.08 8.36
CA HIS A 136 -12.30 -11.39 9.15
C HIS A 136 -12.18 -9.95 8.65
N VAL A 137 -12.85 -9.05 9.37
CA VAL A 137 -12.75 -7.59 9.22
C VAL A 137 -11.34 -7.18 9.63
N TYR A 138 -10.39 -7.29 8.70
CA TYR A 138 -9.29 -6.36 8.44
C TYR A 138 -8.90 -6.62 6.99
N LYS A 139 -9.32 -5.72 6.09
CA LYS A 139 -9.05 -5.79 4.66
C LYS A 139 -7.54 -5.79 4.41
N TYR A 140 -6.93 -6.97 4.29
CA TYR A 140 -5.79 -7.17 3.39
C TYR A 140 -6.36 -7.42 2.00
N ARG A 141 -6.63 -6.33 1.25
CA ARG A 141 -6.93 -6.40 -0.18
C ARG A 141 -5.61 -6.34 -0.96
N GLY A 142 -4.94 -7.48 -1.04
CA GLY A 142 -4.02 -7.78 -2.14
C GLY A 142 -4.84 -8.28 -3.35
N ASN A 143 -5.26 -7.33 -4.19
CA ASN A 143 -5.71 -7.42 -5.58
C ASN A 143 -6.57 -8.62 -6.03
N ILE A 144 -7.87 -8.38 -6.23
CA ILE A 144 -8.41 -8.11 -7.58
C ILE A 144 -9.45 -7.00 -7.36
N LEU A 145 -9.04 -5.76 -7.65
CA LEU A 145 -10.01 -4.70 -7.89
C LEU A 145 -10.09 -4.59 -9.40
N GLU A 146 -11.30 -4.73 -9.90
CA GLU A 146 -11.70 -4.28 -11.22
C GLU A 146 -11.13 -2.87 -11.47
N GLU A 147 -10.88 -2.56 -12.74
CA GLU A 147 -10.44 -1.25 -13.21
C GLU A 147 -11.47 -0.16 -12.90
N ASP A 148 -11.64 0.19 -11.64
CA ASP A 148 -12.24 1.46 -11.26
C ASP A 148 -11.14 2.51 -11.43
N ASN A 149 -11.40 3.47 -12.31
CA ASN A 149 -10.50 4.58 -12.65
C ASN A 149 -10.22 5.53 -11.46
N ASN A 150 -10.58 5.16 -10.23
CA ASN A 150 -10.51 5.99 -9.05
C ASN A 150 -9.27 5.63 -8.22
N ILE A 151 -8.38 6.60 -8.02
CA ILE A 151 -7.17 6.42 -7.21
C ILE A 151 -7.59 6.40 -5.74
N ASN A 152 -7.48 5.25 -5.07
CA ASN A 152 -7.85 5.14 -3.65
C ASN A 152 -6.84 5.89 -2.75
N ASP A 153 -7.37 6.56 -1.72
CA ASP A 153 -6.59 7.24 -0.69
C ASP A 153 -6.04 6.25 0.34
N ILE A 154 -4.76 6.38 0.69
CA ILE A 154 -4.11 5.51 1.66
C ILE A 154 -3.26 6.26 2.68
N ILE A 155 -3.14 5.68 3.88
CA ILE A 155 -2.13 6.04 4.89
C ILE A 155 -1.15 4.89 4.99
N VAL A 156 0.14 5.18 4.93
CA VAL A 156 1.19 4.16 5.05
C VAL A 156 1.70 4.14 6.48
N THR A 157 1.78 2.96 7.10
CA THR A 157 2.40 2.76 8.41
C THR A 157 3.67 1.94 8.27
N ALA A 158 4.81 2.47 8.70
CA ALA A 158 6.12 1.86 8.52
C ALA A 158 6.74 1.47 9.88
N CYS A 159 7.21 0.23 10.02
CA CYS A 159 8.05 -0.17 11.16
C CYS A 159 9.06 -1.26 10.78
N PHE A 160 10.05 -1.51 11.64
CA PHE A 160 11.13 -2.50 11.39
C PHE A 160 10.67 -3.95 11.20
N THR A 161 9.52 -4.34 11.71
CA THR A 161 9.04 -5.73 11.62
C THR A 161 7.69 -5.85 10.92
N GLY A 162 7.09 -4.74 10.49
CA GLY A 162 5.73 -4.69 9.92
C GLY A 162 4.58 -5.04 10.89
N ASP A 163 4.87 -5.65 12.04
CA ASP A 163 3.87 -6.46 12.78
C ASP A 163 3.61 -6.04 14.23
N GLY A 164 4.41 -5.11 14.77
CA GLY A 164 4.31 -4.68 16.18
C GLY A 164 3.59 -3.34 16.37
N ALA A 165 4.35 -2.26 16.23
CA ALA A 165 3.84 -0.90 16.45
C ALA A 165 2.87 -0.46 15.34
N SER A 166 3.15 -0.80 14.07
CA SER A 166 2.29 -0.44 12.93
C SER A 166 0.84 -0.92 13.08
N LYS A 167 0.61 -2.13 13.62
CA LYS A 167 -0.75 -2.65 13.86
C LYS A 167 -1.50 -1.85 14.93
N LYS A 168 -0.83 -1.45 16.02
CA LYS A 168 -1.44 -0.60 17.06
C LYS A 168 -1.75 0.80 16.55
N ILE A 169 -0.83 1.38 15.78
CA ILE A 169 -0.99 2.69 15.14
C ILE A 169 -2.14 2.64 14.13
N ALA A 170 -2.19 1.61 13.30
CA ALA A 170 -3.28 1.38 12.34
C ALA A 170 -4.65 1.29 13.05
N ASN A 171 -4.72 0.65 14.22
CA ASN A 171 -5.95 0.60 15.00
C ASN A 171 -6.37 1.97 15.58
N ILE A 172 -5.42 2.83 15.94
CA ILE A 172 -5.72 4.18 16.44
C ILE A 172 -6.25 5.03 15.30
N ILE A 173 -5.51 5.09 14.20
CA ILE A 173 -5.91 5.84 13.00
C ILE A 173 -7.21 5.30 12.42
N GLY A 174 -7.39 3.98 12.43
CA GLY A 174 -8.59 3.30 11.95
C GLY A 174 -9.87 3.80 12.61
N LYS A 175 -9.80 4.28 13.87
CA LYS A 175 -10.94 4.93 14.54
C LYS A 175 -11.19 6.34 14.02
N GLU A 176 -10.15 7.11 13.74
CA GLU A 176 -10.26 8.48 13.21
C GLU A 176 -10.76 8.49 11.76
N ILE A 177 -10.36 7.50 10.95
CA ILE A 177 -10.75 7.40 9.55
C ILE A 177 -11.97 6.51 9.32
N SER A 178 -12.67 6.05 10.36
CA SER A 178 -13.74 5.04 10.25
C SER A 178 -14.88 5.45 9.30
N ASN A 179 -15.08 6.75 9.12
CA ASN A 179 -16.11 7.33 8.26
C ASN A 179 -15.55 7.89 6.94
N LYS A 180 -14.26 7.68 6.66
CA LYS A 180 -13.55 8.15 5.46
C LYS A 180 -13.18 6.94 4.58
N ASN A 181 -13.16 7.14 3.26
CA ASN A 181 -12.76 6.10 2.31
C ASN A 181 -11.23 6.06 2.16
N ILE A 182 -10.52 5.78 3.26
CA ILE A 182 -9.05 5.76 3.32
C ILE A 182 -8.61 4.39 3.83
N ASP A 183 -7.73 3.72 3.10
CA ASP A 183 -7.15 2.43 3.51
C ASP A 183 -5.80 2.63 4.24
N ILE A 184 -5.45 1.71 5.15
CA ILE A 184 -4.15 1.72 5.84
C ILE A 184 -3.27 0.61 5.29
N PHE A 185 -2.08 0.97 4.80
CA PHE A 185 -1.08 0.04 4.28
C PHE A 185 0.09 -0.07 5.24
N THR A 186 0.40 -1.27 5.70
CA THR A 186 1.56 -1.56 6.55
C THR A 186 2.76 -1.93 5.68
N ILE A 187 3.91 -1.29 5.93
CA ILE A 187 5.16 -1.62 5.26
C ILE A 187 6.29 -1.85 6.28
N ASN A 188 7.23 -2.71 5.88
CA ASN A 188 8.44 -2.97 6.65
C ASN A 188 9.58 -2.06 6.18
N ILE A 189 10.38 -1.53 7.12
CA ILE A 189 11.56 -0.66 6.89
C ILE A 189 12.87 -1.46 6.68
N ILE A 190 12.88 -2.79 6.75
CA ILE A 190 14.10 -3.58 6.48
C ILE A 190 14.61 -3.27 5.06
N ASP A 191 15.79 -2.64 5.01
CA ASP A 191 16.46 -2.02 3.85
C ASP A 191 15.84 -0.69 3.36
N GLU A 192 16.40 0.44 3.85
CA GLU A 192 16.00 1.81 3.48
C GLU A 192 16.09 2.08 1.97
N ASN A 193 17.08 1.48 1.27
CA ASN A 193 17.21 1.66 -0.19
C ASN A 193 16.04 1.03 -0.97
N ASN A 194 15.36 0.05 -0.37
CA ASN A 194 14.18 -0.58 -0.95
C ASN A 194 12.89 0.13 -0.50
N LEU A 195 12.89 0.79 0.66
CA LEU A 195 11.72 1.50 1.20
C LEU A 195 11.23 2.60 0.25
N GLU A 196 12.13 3.47 -0.21
CA GLU A 196 11.78 4.58 -1.10
C GLU A 196 11.19 4.06 -2.43
N ASN A 197 11.81 3.03 -3.01
CA ASN A 197 11.30 2.37 -4.23
C ASN A 197 9.90 1.77 -4.04
N ARG A 198 9.64 1.13 -2.88
CA ARG A 198 8.32 0.58 -2.55
C ARG A 198 7.28 1.68 -2.35
N LEU A 199 7.65 2.78 -1.69
CA LEU A 199 6.80 3.96 -1.54
C LEU A 199 6.47 4.58 -2.90
N HIS A 200 7.43 4.68 -3.82
CA HIS A 200 7.17 5.15 -5.19
C HIS A 200 6.21 4.23 -5.96
N LYS A 201 6.38 2.90 -5.89
CA LYS A 201 5.44 1.95 -6.49
C LYS A 201 4.02 2.08 -5.92
N LEU A 202 3.89 2.38 -4.63
CA LEU A 202 2.59 2.66 -4.00
C LEU A 202 2.04 4.01 -4.44
N LYS A 203 2.87 5.05 -4.52
CA LYS A 203 2.52 6.40 -5.00
C LYS A 203 1.94 6.37 -6.42
N ASP A 204 2.44 5.48 -7.28
CA ASP A 204 1.92 5.32 -8.64
C ASP A 204 0.49 4.77 -8.68
N LYS A 205 0.16 3.86 -7.76
CA LYS A 205 -1.14 3.16 -7.70
C LYS A 205 -2.19 3.84 -6.83
N TYR A 206 -1.75 4.46 -5.73
CA TYR A 206 -2.61 4.98 -4.67
C TYR A 206 -2.29 6.43 -4.36
N ASN A 207 -3.22 7.13 -3.73
CA ASN A 207 -3.01 8.47 -3.24
C ASN A 207 -2.55 8.41 -1.78
N ILE A 208 -1.24 8.35 -1.57
CA ILE A 208 -0.64 8.41 -0.23
C ILE A 208 -0.90 9.79 0.36
N LEU A 209 -1.65 9.85 1.46
CA LEU A 209 -1.96 11.07 2.19
C LEU A 209 -0.87 11.41 3.21
N ALA A 210 -0.39 10.39 3.93
CA ALA A 210 0.63 10.52 4.95
C ALA A 210 1.36 9.18 5.19
N ILE A 211 2.57 9.27 5.73
CA ILE A 211 3.36 8.13 6.21
C ILE A 211 3.52 8.27 7.73
N ILE A 212 3.29 7.19 8.47
CA ILE A 212 3.44 7.14 9.92
C ILE A 212 4.46 6.08 10.25
N SER A 213 5.58 6.48 10.86
CA SER A 213 6.73 5.60 11.02
C SER A 213 7.21 5.54 12.47
N THR A 214 7.71 4.39 12.89
CA THR A 214 8.36 4.26 14.21
C THR A 214 9.72 4.97 14.31
N ILE A 215 10.29 5.36 13.17
CA ILE A 215 11.53 6.11 13.06
C ILE A 215 11.37 7.28 12.09
N SER A 216 12.25 8.27 12.18
CA SER A 216 12.30 9.35 11.21
C SER A 216 12.62 8.82 9.81
N LEU A 217 11.87 9.27 8.81
CA LEU A 217 12.10 8.96 7.39
C LEU A 217 12.31 10.27 6.64
N ASP A 218 13.34 10.32 5.80
CA ASP A 218 13.63 11.47 4.92
C ASP A 218 12.82 11.34 3.63
N ILE A 219 11.51 11.62 3.72
CA ILE A 219 10.60 11.62 2.58
C ILE A 219 10.08 13.04 2.38
N SER A 220 10.45 13.65 1.26
CA SER A 220 10.16 15.06 0.98
C SER A 220 8.76 15.29 0.40
N TRP A 221 8.21 14.31 -0.32
CA TRP A 221 7.03 14.51 -1.16
C TRP A 221 5.69 14.18 -0.47
N THR A 222 5.67 13.78 0.80
CA THR A 222 4.43 13.53 1.56
C THR A 222 4.67 13.73 3.06
N PRO A 223 3.65 14.14 3.85
CA PRO A 223 3.77 14.28 5.30
C PRO A 223 4.22 12.98 5.97
N VAL A 224 5.27 13.08 6.80
CA VAL A 224 5.75 11.99 7.65
C VAL A 224 5.51 12.32 9.11
N PHE A 225 4.86 11.42 9.84
CA PHE A 225 4.61 11.51 11.26
C PHE A 225 5.37 10.41 12.00
N LEU A 226 5.90 10.74 13.17
CA LEU A 226 6.37 9.70 14.07
C LEU A 226 5.17 9.03 14.72
N ALA A 227 5.25 7.72 14.85
CA ALA A 227 4.28 6.88 15.56
C ALA A 227 3.94 7.44 16.94
N VAL A 228 4.93 8.02 17.62
CA VAL A 228 4.78 8.55 18.98
C VAL A 228 3.82 9.74 19.02
N ASP A 229 3.83 10.56 17.98
CA ASP A 229 3.05 11.80 17.90
C ASP A 229 1.56 11.48 17.71
N ILE A 230 1.25 10.38 17.02
CA ILE A 230 -0.13 9.91 16.79
C ILE A 230 -0.82 9.46 18.08
N PHE A 231 -0.08 9.18 19.16
CA PHE A 231 -0.69 8.93 20.47
C PHE A 231 -1.14 10.21 21.19
N THR A 232 -0.83 11.39 20.64
CA THR A 232 -1.20 12.69 21.21
C THR A 232 -2.33 13.33 20.41
N ASN A 233 -3.17 14.13 21.08
CA ASN A 233 -4.22 14.88 20.40
C ASN A 233 -3.64 15.83 19.33
N GLU A 234 -2.48 16.43 19.60
CA GLU A 234 -1.82 17.33 18.63
C GLU A 234 -1.42 16.60 17.33
N GLY A 235 -0.92 15.36 17.43
CA GLY A 235 -0.60 14.56 16.26
C GLY A 235 -1.84 14.15 15.47
N ILE A 236 -2.94 13.84 16.16
CA ILE A 236 -4.23 13.56 15.52
C ILE A 236 -4.80 14.81 14.85
N ASP A 237 -4.72 15.98 15.47
CA ASP A 237 -5.15 17.25 14.88
C ASP A 237 -4.36 17.57 13.60
N LYS A 238 -3.04 17.36 13.63
CA LYS A 238 -2.19 17.50 12.44
C LYS A 238 -2.59 16.53 11.33
N LEU A 239 -2.96 15.30 11.67
CA LEU A 239 -3.45 14.30 10.70
C LEU A 239 -4.82 14.69 10.13
N ASN A 240 -5.72 15.23 10.97
CA ASN A 240 -7.01 15.74 10.54
C ASN A 240 -6.88 16.89 9.53
N ASN A 241 -5.90 17.78 9.71
CA ASN A 241 -5.60 18.82 8.72
C ASN A 241 -5.21 18.24 7.35
N ILE A 242 -4.51 17.09 7.30
CA ILE A 242 -4.21 16.39 6.04
C ILE A 242 -5.48 15.84 5.39
N PHE A 243 -6.43 15.36 6.20
CA PHE A 243 -7.71 14.90 5.68
C PHE A 243 -8.58 16.03 5.15
N GLU A 244 -8.62 17.17 5.84
CA GLU A 244 -9.32 18.37 5.37
C GLU A 244 -8.71 18.89 4.05
N GLU A 245 -7.38 18.93 3.96
CA GLU A 245 -6.68 19.26 2.72
C GLU A 245 -7.07 18.31 1.58
N ASN A 246 -7.10 16.99 1.85
CA ASN A 246 -7.51 16.01 0.85
C ASN A 246 -8.97 16.21 0.39
N ASP A 247 -9.89 16.47 1.32
CA ASP A 247 -11.29 16.75 1.00
C ASP A 247 -11.43 18.00 0.10
N MET A 248 -10.58 19.02 0.29
CA MET A 248 -10.51 20.18 -0.61
C MET A 248 -9.92 19.82 -1.98
N CYS A 249 -8.84 19.04 -2.03
CA CYS A 249 -8.24 18.55 -3.28
C CYS A 249 -9.25 17.74 -4.12
N LEU A 250 -10.09 16.91 -3.49
CA LEU A 250 -11.13 16.15 -4.18
C LEU A 250 -12.17 17.08 -4.82
N LYS A 251 -12.63 18.10 -4.09
CA LYS A 251 -13.57 19.12 -4.64
C LYS A 251 -12.95 19.89 -5.80
N ILE A 252 -11.68 20.28 -5.68
CA ILE A 252 -10.94 20.95 -6.76
C ILE A 252 -10.82 20.02 -7.97
N SER A 253 -10.45 18.77 -7.77
CA SER A 253 -10.31 17.78 -8.86
C SER A 253 -11.62 17.59 -9.63
N GLN A 254 -12.74 17.47 -8.92
CA GLN A 254 -14.08 17.37 -9.50
C GLN A 254 -14.43 18.62 -10.31
N SER A 255 -14.25 19.81 -9.73
CA SER A 255 -14.50 21.07 -10.45
C SER A 255 -13.62 21.23 -11.68
N LEU A 256 -12.33 20.86 -11.60
CA LEU A 256 -11.39 20.96 -12.71
C LEU A 256 -11.67 19.98 -13.84
N THR A 257 -12.40 18.89 -13.59
CA THR A 257 -12.71 17.88 -14.61
C THR A 257 -13.49 18.47 -15.78
N GLU A 258 -14.29 19.51 -15.55
CA GLU A 258 -15.05 20.21 -16.59
C GLU A 258 -14.30 21.41 -17.20
N HIS A 259 -13.19 21.84 -16.59
CA HIS A 259 -12.47 23.06 -16.96
C HIS A 259 -11.10 22.81 -17.59
N LEU A 260 -10.51 21.63 -17.38
CA LEU A 260 -9.25 21.23 -17.99
C LEU A 260 -9.51 20.41 -19.25
N SER A 261 -8.75 20.68 -20.31
CA SER A 261 -9.00 20.08 -21.62
C SER A 261 -8.01 18.95 -21.95
N ASN A 262 -6.80 19.00 -21.37
CA ASN A 262 -5.69 18.11 -21.76
C ASN A 262 -5.22 17.20 -20.64
N VAL A 263 -5.63 17.47 -19.39
CA VAL A 263 -5.23 16.68 -18.22
C VAL A 263 -6.44 16.29 -17.39
N LYS A 264 -6.38 15.11 -16.77
CA LYS A 264 -7.43 14.66 -15.85
C LYS A 264 -7.24 15.33 -14.49
N GLY A 265 -8.28 16.03 -14.01
CA GLY A 265 -8.28 16.77 -12.74
C GLY A 265 -7.75 15.98 -11.55
N GLU A 266 -8.27 14.76 -11.34
CA GLU A 266 -7.86 13.88 -10.25
C GLU A 266 -6.36 13.55 -10.26
N LYS A 267 -5.81 13.23 -11.44
CA LYS A 267 -4.39 12.87 -11.58
C LYS A 267 -3.49 14.07 -11.36
N ILE A 268 -3.81 15.20 -12.00
CA ILE A 268 -2.96 16.39 -11.95
C ILE A 268 -2.94 17.02 -10.56
N VAL A 269 -4.08 17.06 -9.87
CA VAL A 269 -4.16 17.59 -8.50
C VAL A 269 -3.35 16.73 -7.53
N LYS A 270 -3.45 15.40 -7.63
CA LYS A 270 -2.61 14.48 -6.83
C LYS A 270 -1.13 14.73 -7.05
N GLU A 271 -0.70 14.85 -8.30
CA GLU A 271 0.71 15.07 -8.64
C GLU A 271 1.23 16.41 -8.14
N ILE A 272 0.45 17.47 -8.33
CA ILE A 272 0.80 18.80 -7.83
C ILE A 272 0.87 18.80 -6.31
N ARG A 273 -0.04 18.10 -5.60
CA ARG A 273 0.01 18.02 -4.13
C ARG A 273 1.35 17.47 -3.64
N TYR A 274 1.87 16.41 -4.28
CA TYR A 274 3.20 15.89 -3.94
C TYR A 274 4.33 16.89 -4.23
N ILE A 275 4.25 17.62 -5.34
CA ILE A 275 5.19 18.69 -5.68
C ILE A 275 5.19 19.78 -4.62
N LEU A 276 4.02 20.20 -4.13
CA LEU A 276 3.92 21.26 -3.13
C LEU A 276 4.53 20.82 -1.79
N TYR A 277 4.30 19.57 -1.35
CA TYR A 277 4.98 19.04 -0.17
C TYR A 277 6.50 19.02 -0.35
N GLU A 278 7.00 18.61 -1.52
CA GLU A 278 8.44 18.60 -1.79
C GLU A 278 9.06 20.00 -1.80
N ILE A 279 8.33 21.00 -2.30
CA ILE A 279 8.75 22.41 -2.25
C ILE A 279 8.83 22.89 -0.80
N GLU A 280 7.78 22.69 -0.01
CA GLU A 280 7.75 23.07 1.41
C GLU A 280 8.90 22.42 2.19
N TYR A 281 9.13 21.12 1.95
CA TYR A 281 10.20 20.37 2.58
C TYR A 281 11.59 20.92 2.22
N LYS A 282 11.91 21.05 0.93
CA LYS A 282 13.25 21.48 0.48
C LYS A 282 13.55 22.94 0.77
N LEU A 283 12.53 23.80 0.83
CA LEU A 283 12.68 25.21 1.18
C LEU A 283 12.54 25.49 2.69
N GLY A 284 12.11 24.51 3.48
CA GLY A 284 11.94 24.66 4.93
C GLY A 284 10.86 25.68 5.31
N LEU A 285 9.77 25.75 4.54
CA LEU A 285 8.66 26.69 4.74
C LEU A 285 7.32 25.95 4.76
N LYS A 286 6.27 26.63 5.24
CA LYS A 286 4.89 26.14 5.16
C LYS A 286 3.93 27.26 4.77
N VAL A 287 2.88 26.92 4.05
CA VAL A 287 1.75 27.83 3.75
C VAL A 287 0.45 27.29 4.34
N SER A 288 -0.57 28.13 4.46
CA SER A 288 -1.91 27.67 4.87
C SER A 288 -2.53 26.77 3.80
N ILE A 289 -3.51 25.95 4.21
CA ILE A 289 -4.28 25.09 3.31
C ILE A 289 -4.92 25.93 2.19
N ASP A 290 -5.51 27.08 2.51
CA ASP A 290 -6.15 27.97 1.52
C ASP A 290 -5.16 28.47 0.46
N VAL A 291 -3.98 28.90 0.88
CA VAL A 291 -2.92 29.35 -0.03
C VAL A 291 -2.46 28.19 -0.90
N ARG A 292 -2.27 27.01 -0.30
CA ARG A 292 -1.90 25.79 -1.03
C ARG A 292 -2.92 25.45 -2.10
N MET A 293 -4.21 25.51 -1.79
CA MET A 293 -5.28 25.26 -2.76
C MET A 293 -5.25 26.26 -3.93
N GLY A 294 -4.97 27.54 -3.63
CA GLY A 294 -4.74 28.56 -4.67
C GLY A 294 -3.56 28.22 -5.58
N ILE A 295 -2.45 27.75 -5.01
CA ILE A 295 -1.26 27.32 -5.77
C ILE A 295 -1.57 26.07 -6.61
N VAL A 296 -2.30 25.09 -6.07
CA VAL A 296 -2.75 23.88 -6.81
C VAL A 296 -3.53 24.31 -8.05
N LEU A 297 -4.54 25.15 -7.89
CA LEU A 297 -5.35 25.66 -9.00
C LEU A 297 -4.50 26.37 -10.05
N HIS A 298 -3.59 27.25 -9.62
CA HIS A 298 -2.70 27.98 -10.52
C HIS A 298 -1.84 27.04 -11.38
N ILE A 299 -1.22 26.03 -10.76
CA ILE A 299 -0.36 25.08 -11.48
C ILE A 299 -1.17 24.16 -12.39
N CYS A 300 -2.37 23.70 -11.97
CA CYS A 300 -3.26 22.91 -12.82
C CYS A 300 -3.56 23.62 -14.15
N PHE A 301 -3.97 24.89 -14.07
CA PHE A 301 -4.27 25.69 -15.26
C PHE A 301 -3.01 26.05 -16.05
N LEU A 302 -1.89 26.31 -15.38
CA LEU A 302 -0.61 26.56 -16.05
C LEU A 302 -0.22 25.37 -16.93
N ILE A 303 -0.27 24.14 -16.39
CA ILE A 303 0.07 22.92 -17.12
C ILE A 303 -0.88 22.72 -18.31
N ASP A 304 -2.19 22.85 -18.11
CA ASP A 304 -3.17 22.71 -19.20
C ASP A 304 -2.97 23.75 -20.32
N ASN A 305 -2.60 24.98 -19.95
CA ASN A 305 -2.30 26.06 -20.89
C ASN A 305 -0.98 25.84 -21.65
N LEU A 306 0.06 25.35 -20.96
CA LEU A 306 1.34 25.03 -21.60
C LEU A 306 1.19 23.92 -22.64
N ILE A 307 0.36 22.90 -22.35
CA ILE A 307 0.04 21.83 -23.33
C ILE A 307 -0.67 22.42 -24.56
N LYS A 308 -1.52 23.45 -24.38
CA LYS A 308 -2.17 24.19 -25.47
C LYS A 308 -1.21 25.11 -26.25
N GLY A 309 0.04 25.25 -25.81
CA GLY A 309 1.01 26.19 -26.39
C GLY A 309 0.71 27.65 -26.04
N VAL A 310 -0.06 27.92 -24.99
CA VAL A 310 -0.32 29.28 -24.51
C VAL A 310 0.96 29.83 -23.89
N ILE A 311 1.36 31.02 -24.33
CA ILE A 311 2.55 31.70 -23.81
C ILE A 311 2.23 32.22 -22.40
N PRO A 312 3.00 31.82 -21.36
CA PRO A 312 2.78 32.29 -20.00
C PRO A 312 3.05 33.80 -19.86
N ARG A 313 2.58 34.36 -18.74
CA ARG A 313 2.81 35.77 -18.43
C ARG A 313 4.29 35.99 -18.06
N LYS A 314 4.79 37.21 -18.29
CA LYS A 314 6.13 37.60 -17.86
C LYS A 314 6.14 38.02 -16.39
N PHE A 315 7.20 37.64 -15.68
CA PHE A 315 7.44 38.02 -14.30
C PHE A 315 8.16 39.37 -14.25
N ASP A 316 7.58 40.32 -13.52
CA ASP A 316 8.15 41.65 -13.35
C ASP A 316 9.49 41.57 -12.59
N ASP A 317 10.53 42.20 -13.12
CA ASP A 317 11.88 42.25 -12.54
C ASP A 317 12.54 40.88 -12.28
N LEU A 318 12.25 39.89 -13.14
CA LEU A 318 12.75 38.52 -13.04
C LEU A 318 14.28 38.43 -12.81
N GLU A 319 15.08 39.26 -13.48
CA GLU A 319 16.54 39.24 -13.34
C GLU A 319 17.03 39.69 -11.97
N GLU A 320 16.33 40.62 -11.30
CA GLU A 320 16.64 40.99 -9.93
C GLU A 320 16.20 39.88 -8.97
N TYR A 321 14.99 39.34 -9.18
CA TYR A 321 14.45 38.25 -8.38
C TYR A 321 15.36 37.00 -8.43
N LYS A 322 15.88 36.66 -9.61
CA LYS A 322 16.83 35.56 -9.82
C LYS A 322 18.15 35.77 -9.10
N LYS A 323 18.64 37.01 -8.94
CA LYS A 323 19.87 37.26 -8.18
C LYS A 323 19.69 36.94 -6.70
N ILE A 324 18.51 37.23 -6.15
CA ILE A 324 18.18 37.01 -4.75
C ILE A 324 17.87 35.53 -4.49
N TYR A 325 16.98 34.94 -5.29
CA TYR A 325 16.40 33.62 -5.04
C TYR A 325 16.93 32.52 -5.98
N LYS A 326 18.16 32.68 -6.50
CA LYS A 326 18.77 31.78 -7.49
C LYS A 326 18.70 30.31 -7.06
N LYS A 327 19.00 30.03 -5.79
CA LYS A 327 19.05 28.67 -5.25
C LYS A 327 17.65 28.06 -5.19
N ASP A 328 16.68 28.79 -4.67
CA ASP A 328 15.31 28.32 -4.49
C ASP A 328 14.62 28.11 -5.83
N MET A 329 14.82 29.02 -6.79
CA MET A 329 14.33 28.83 -8.16
C MET A 329 14.93 27.59 -8.84
N LYS A 330 16.20 27.28 -8.57
CA LYS A 330 16.84 26.06 -9.08
C LYS A 330 16.19 24.81 -8.48
N ILE A 331 15.93 24.82 -7.17
CA ILE A 331 15.24 23.73 -6.48
C ILE A 331 13.86 23.50 -7.11
N LEU A 332 13.07 24.56 -7.34
CA LEU A 332 11.76 24.42 -7.98
C LEU A 332 11.87 23.79 -9.37
N LYS A 333 12.81 24.24 -10.21
CA LYS A 333 13.03 23.63 -11.54
C LYS A 333 13.34 22.14 -11.44
N GLU A 334 14.18 21.74 -10.49
CA GLU A 334 14.51 20.32 -10.27
C GLU A 334 13.27 19.52 -9.84
N ILE A 335 12.41 20.08 -8.97
CA ILE A 335 11.16 19.44 -8.53
C ILE A 335 10.12 19.33 -9.67
N PHE A 336 10.02 20.33 -10.54
CA PHE A 336 9.07 20.33 -11.66
C PHE A 336 9.53 19.50 -12.86
N SER A 337 10.81 19.16 -12.97
CA SER A 337 11.35 18.40 -14.12
C SER A 337 10.60 17.09 -14.45
N PRO A 338 10.19 16.25 -13.47
CA PRO A 338 9.42 15.04 -13.76
C PRO A 338 8.06 15.32 -14.43
N ILE A 339 7.37 16.40 -14.02
CA ILE A 339 6.06 16.74 -14.59
C ILE A 339 6.21 17.41 -15.95
N GLU A 340 7.26 18.21 -16.15
CA GLU A 340 7.65 18.75 -17.47
C GLU A 340 7.88 17.63 -18.49
N ASN A 341 8.69 16.62 -18.12
CA ASN A 341 8.97 15.48 -18.98
C ASN A 341 7.72 14.65 -19.28
N LYS A 342 6.85 14.46 -18.29
CA LYS A 342 5.64 13.64 -18.43
C LYS A 342 4.60 14.26 -19.37
N TYR A 343 4.44 15.58 -19.34
CA TYR A 343 3.47 16.30 -20.16
C TYR A 343 4.10 16.94 -21.40
N GLU A 344 5.40 16.74 -21.63
CA GLU A 344 6.17 17.31 -22.74
C GLU A 344 6.06 18.85 -22.80
N ILE A 345 6.10 19.49 -21.63
CA ILE A 345 6.01 20.96 -21.48
C ILE A 345 7.29 21.53 -20.86
N VAL A 346 7.44 22.85 -20.95
CA VAL A 346 8.51 23.61 -20.27
C VAL A 346 7.88 24.71 -19.43
N ILE A 347 8.14 24.66 -18.12
CA ILE A 347 7.76 25.69 -17.16
C ILE A 347 8.88 26.74 -17.13
N GLY A 348 8.61 27.89 -17.76
CA GLY A 348 9.55 28.99 -17.87
C GLY A 348 9.94 29.61 -16.53
N GLU A 349 11.04 30.36 -16.52
CA GLU A 349 11.55 31.02 -15.31
C GLU A 349 10.58 32.02 -14.71
N ASP A 350 9.75 32.65 -15.54
CA ASP A 350 8.69 33.56 -15.09
C ASP A 350 7.69 32.84 -14.17
N GLU A 351 7.22 31.67 -14.57
CA GLU A 351 6.24 30.88 -13.80
C GLU A 351 6.87 30.28 -12.55
N ILE A 352 8.12 29.81 -12.62
CA ILE A 352 8.89 29.43 -11.44
C ILE A 352 8.99 30.59 -10.45
N GLY A 353 9.21 31.82 -10.95
CA GLY A 353 9.23 33.03 -10.15
C GLY A 353 7.89 33.28 -9.46
N TYR A 354 6.77 33.16 -10.17
CA TYR A 354 5.43 33.35 -9.62
C TYR A 354 5.07 32.30 -8.56
N ILE A 355 5.41 31.04 -8.80
CA ILE A 355 5.18 29.95 -7.84
C ILE A 355 6.00 30.22 -6.59
N LEU A 356 7.31 30.51 -6.72
CA LEU A 356 8.17 30.81 -5.56
C LEU A 356 7.68 32.03 -4.78
N LYS A 357 7.31 33.12 -5.47
CA LYS A 357 6.77 34.33 -4.84
C LYS A 357 5.50 34.03 -4.05
N SER A 358 4.66 33.13 -4.55
CA SER A 358 3.42 32.72 -3.86
C SER A 358 3.71 32.01 -2.54
N PHE A 359 4.74 31.16 -2.49
CA PHE A 359 5.19 30.53 -1.23
C PHE A 359 5.80 31.56 -0.27
N LEU A 360 6.78 32.34 -0.73
CA LEU A 360 7.53 33.27 0.13
C LEU A 360 6.65 34.40 0.70
N SER A 361 5.67 34.88 -0.06
CA SER A 361 4.78 35.97 0.38
C SER A 361 3.71 35.51 1.38
N ASN A 362 3.49 34.20 1.49
CA ASN A 362 2.41 33.61 2.31
C ASN A 362 2.92 32.57 3.31
N GLN A 363 4.23 32.53 3.57
CA GLN A 363 4.80 31.61 4.53
C GLN A 363 4.28 31.89 5.95
N ILE A 364 4.00 30.82 6.70
CA ILE A 364 3.62 30.87 8.10
C ILE A 364 4.87 30.53 8.93
N SER A 365 5.07 31.21 10.06
CA SER A 365 6.14 30.89 11.00
C SER A 365 6.05 29.41 11.43
N VAL A 366 7.11 28.65 11.16
CA VAL A 366 7.26 27.28 11.66
C VAL A 366 7.70 27.40 13.12
N HIS A 367 6.77 27.23 14.06
CA HIS A 367 7.07 27.14 15.49
C HIS A 367 7.26 25.69 15.93
#